data_AF-A0A6H2NN15-F1
#
_entry.id   AF-A0A6H2NN15-F1
#
_cell.length_a   1.000
_cell.length_b   1.000
_cell.length_c   1.000
_cell.angle_alpha   90.00
_cell.angle_beta   90.00
_cell.angle_gamma   90.00
#
_symmetry.space_group_name_H-M   'P 1'
#
loop_
_entity.id
_entity.type
_entity.pdbx_description
1 polymer ?
#
loop_
_entity_poly.entity_id
_entity_poly.type
_entity_poly.pdbx_seq_one_letter_code
_entity_poly.pdbx_strand_id
1 'polypeptide(L)'
;MTISPPEPGQKVRVVVDKDPVGTSFERWGKPGHFDRTLAKGPKSTTWIWDLHADAHDFDSHTSDLEDISRKIFSAHFGHLAVIFIWLSGMYFHGAK
;
A
#
# COMPACT_ATOMS: atom_id res chain seq x y z
N MET A 1 6.60 24.57 -43.91
CA MET A 1 6.71 23.20 -43.38
C MET A 1 5.42 22.91 -42.62
N THR A 2 4.62 21.97 -43.08
CA THR A 2 3.40 21.51 -42.40
C THR A 2 3.76 20.31 -41.52
N ILE A 3 3.71 20.50 -40.20
CA ILE A 3 3.86 19.45 -39.20
C ILE A 3 2.54 18.69 -39.10
N SER A 4 2.55 17.40 -39.42
CA SER A 4 1.40 16.51 -39.26
C SER A 4 1.06 16.34 -37.77
N PRO A 5 -0.21 16.15 -37.39
CA PRO A 5 -0.59 15.85 -36.02
C PRO A 5 0.09 14.55 -35.54
N PRO A 6 0.55 14.48 -34.29
CA PRO A 6 1.10 13.25 -33.73
C PRO A 6 0.03 12.14 -33.79
N GLU A 7 0.45 10.94 -34.15
CA GLU A 7 -0.45 9.78 -34.21
C GLU A 7 -1.15 9.59 -32.86
N PRO A 8 -2.44 9.21 -32.83
CA PRO A 8 -3.12 8.89 -31.58
C PRO A 8 -2.35 7.77 -30.88
N GLY A 9 -1.78 8.08 -29.70
CA GLY A 9 -0.96 7.15 -28.93
C GLY A 9 -1.66 5.82 -28.65
N GLN A 10 -0.86 4.80 -28.30
CA GLN A 10 -1.33 3.44 -28.03
C GLN A 10 -2.54 3.44 -27.10
N LYS A 11 -3.66 2.83 -27.53
CA LYS A 11 -4.88 2.71 -26.73
C LYS A 11 -4.62 1.80 -25.52
N VAL A 12 -4.39 2.39 -24.35
CA VAL A 12 -4.25 1.67 -23.08
C VAL A 12 -5.64 1.22 -22.59
N ARG A 13 -5.72 0.02 -22.01
CA ARG A 13 -6.94 -0.53 -21.40
C ARG A 13 -6.80 -0.52 -19.88
N VAL A 14 -7.90 -0.21 -19.18
CA VAL A 14 -7.99 -0.34 -17.72
C VAL A 14 -8.57 -1.71 -17.40
N VAL A 15 -7.87 -2.46 -16.55
CA VAL A 15 -8.30 -3.77 -16.05
C VAL A 15 -8.22 -3.76 -14.54
N VAL A 16 -9.27 -4.24 -13.87
CA VAL A 16 -9.36 -4.31 -12.41
C VAL A 16 -10.08 -5.59 -12.00
N ASP A 17 -9.66 -6.17 -10.89
CA ASP A 17 -10.40 -7.24 -10.22
C ASP A 17 -11.42 -6.64 -9.25
N LYS A 18 -12.59 -7.29 -9.15
CA LYS A 18 -13.62 -6.91 -8.18
C LYS A 18 -13.42 -7.67 -6.88
N ASP A 19 -13.40 -6.93 -5.78
CA ASP A 19 -13.31 -7.45 -4.41
C ASP A 19 -12.23 -8.54 -4.21
N PRO A 20 -10.96 -8.28 -4.61
CA PRO A 20 -9.90 -9.29 -4.52
C PRO A 20 -9.56 -9.69 -3.07
N VAL A 21 -9.84 -8.82 -2.10
CA VAL A 21 -9.63 -9.07 -0.67
C VAL A 21 -10.85 -8.57 0.11
N GLY A 22 -11.51 -9.48 0.85
CA GLY A 22 -12.65 -9.12 1.69
C GLY A 22 -12.25 -8.23 2.87
N THR A 23 -13.01 -7.16 3.11
CA THR A 23 -12.79 -6.25 4.24
C THR A 23 -13.23 -6.90 5.56
N SER A 24 -12.30 -7.14 6.47
CA SER A 24 -12.59 -7.73 7.79
C SER A 24 -11.53 -7.35 8.84
N PHE A 25 -11.91 -7.47 10.13
CA PHE A 25 -10.99 -7.27 11.26
C PHE A 25 -10.21 -8.54 11.65
N GLU A 26 -10.46 -9.69 11.02
CA GLU A 26 -9.87 -10.97 11.43
C GLU A 26 -8.33 -10.92 11.44
N ARG A 27 -7.75 -10.31 10.41
CA ARG A 27 -6.28 -10.18 10.25
C ARG A 27 -5.66 -9.22 11.27
N TRP A 28 -6.41 -8.24 11.76
CA TRP A 28 -5.93 -7.29 12.76
C TRP A 28 -5.68 -7.97 14.12
N GLY A 29 -6.44 -9.03 14.42
CA GLY A 29 -6.21 -9.88 15.60
C GLY A 29 -5.03 -10.86 15.46
N LYS A 30 -4.33 -10.86 14.32
CA LYS A 30 -3.21 -11.77 14.02
C LYS A 30 -1.99 -10.95 13.56
N PRO A 31 -1.29 -10.24 14.47
CA PRO A 31 -0.14 -9.45 14.06
C PRO A 31 0.94 -10.35 13.45
N GLY A 32 1.55 -9.89 12.36
CA GLY A 32 2.51 -10.68 11.58
C GLY A 32 1.86 -11.62 10.56
N HIS A 33 0.54 -11.55 10.32
CA HIS A 33 -0.14 -12.40 9.33
C HIS A 33 0.45 -12.32 7.92
N PHE A 34 1.19 -11.25 7.61
CA PHE A 34 1.77 -10.97 6.30
C PHE A 34 3.04 -11.79 6.04
N ASP A 35 3.69 -12.30 7.09
CA ASP A 35 4.87 -13.14 7.00
C ASP A 35 4.63 -14.49 7.68
N ARG A 36 4.97 -15.60 7.01
CA ARG A 36 4.69 -16.96 7.51
C ARG A 36 5.52 -17.33 8.73
N THR A 37 6.68 -16.72 8.92
CA THR A 37 7.53 -16.92 10.08
C THR A 37 6.97 -16.18 11.30
N LEU A 38 6.51 -14.94 11.10
CA LEU A 38 5.92 -14.11 12.15
C LEU A 38 4.52 -14.56 12.55
N ALA A 39 3.71 -15.05 11.61
CA ALA A 39 2.34 -15.53 11.87
C ALA A 39 2.26 -16.68 12.90
N LYS A 40 3.38 -17.34 13.20
CA LYS A 40 3.46 -18.40 14.24
C LYS A 40 3.46 -17.86 15.67
N GLY A 41 3.56 -16.54 15.84
CA GLY A 41 3.52 -15.85 17.13
C GLY A 41 4.89 -15.64 17.79
N PRO A 42 4.95 -14.80 18.83
CA PRO A 42 6.18 -14.34 19.45
C PRO A 42 6.82 -15.41 20.34
N LYS A 43 7.98 -15.94 19.92
CA LYS A 43 8.81 -16.83 20.74
C LYS A 43 9.93 -16.10 21.50
N SER A 44 10.35 -14.94 20.99
CA SER A 44 11.32 -14.05 21.61
C SER A 44 10.90 -12.60 21.37
N THR A 45 11.53 -11.66 22.05
CA THR A 45 11.29 -10.21 21.83
C THR A 45 11.78 -9.75 20.47
N THR A 46 12.70 -10.47 19.81
CA THR A 46 13.12 -10.22 18.42
C THR A 46 11.93 -10.18 17.47
N TRP A 47 10.94 -11.04 17.69
CA TRP A 47 9.71 -11.08 16.89
C TRP A 47 9.00 -9.72 16.81
N ILE A 48 9.04 -8.91 17.88
CA ILE A 48 8.43 -7.58 17.88
C ILE A 48 9.19 -6.66 16.93
N TRP A 49 10.51 -6.74 16.89
CA TRP A 49 11.32 -5.91 16.01
C TRP A 49 11.16 -6.32 14.56
N ASP A 50 11.19 -7.62 14.28
CA ASP A 50 10.98 -8.20 12.95
C ASP A 50 9.59 -7.80 12.42
N LEU A 51 8.55 -7.84 13.27
CA LEU A 51 7.20 -7.39 12.92
C LEU A 51 7.16 -5.96 12.37
N HIS A 52 7.93 -5.04 12.94
CA HIS A 52 7.95 -3.65 12.49
C HIS A 52 8.88 -3.44 11.28
N ALA A 53 10.02 -4.14 11.26
CA ALA A 53 10.99 -4.07 10.17
C ALA A 53 10.37 -4.55 8.86
N ASP A 54 9.59 -5.63 8.93
CA ASP A 54 9.06 -6.30 7.74
C ASP A 54 7.67 -5.78 7.34
N ALA A 55 7.06 -4.86 8.11
CA ALA A 55 5.69 -4.41 7.88
C ALA A 55 5.44 -3.82 6.48
N HIS A 56 6.44 -3.15 5.90
CA HIS A 56 6.37 -2.54 4.56
C HIS A 56 7.31 -3.22 3.54
N ASP A 57 7.93 -4.34 3.89
CA ASP A 57 8.72 -5.14 2.95
C ASP A 57 7.80 -6.06 2.14
N PHE A 58 7.06 -5.48 1.18
CA PHE A 58 6.02 -6.23 0.46
C PHE A 58 6.57 -7.40 -0.38
N ASP A 59 7.83 -7.34 -0.79
CA ASP A 59 8.51 -8.40 -1.55
C ASP A 59 8.76 -9.65 -0.69
N SER A 60 8.91 -9.51 0.63
CA SER A 60 9.02 -10.67 1.53
C SER A 60 7.67 -11.29 1.88
N HIS A 61 6.56 -10.56 1.73
CA HIS A 61 5.22 -11.06 2.04
C HIS A 61 4.69 -12.06 1.00
N THR A 62 5.02 -11.85 -0.28
CA THR A 62 4.53 -12.66 -1.40
C THR A 62 5.47 -12.55 -2.60
N SER A 63 5.49 -13.56 -3.46
CA SER A 63 6.20 -13.52 -4.75
C SER A 63 5.35 -12.99 -5.90
N ASP A 64 4.09 -12.62 -5.63
CA ASP A 64 3.15 -12.11 -6.64
C ASP A 64 3.32 -10.60 -6.85
N LEU A 65 3.90 -10.23 -8.00
CA LEU A 65 4.11 -8.84 -8.39
C LEU A 65 2.81 -8.04 -8.53
N GLU A 66 1.70 -8.68 -8.85
CA GLU A 66 0.41 -8.00 -8.95
C GLU A 66 -0.08 -7.58 -7.56
N ASP A 67 -0.03 -8.48 -6.57
CA ASP A 67 -0.37 -8.16 -5.18
C ASP A 67 0.59 -7.12 -4.59
N ILE A 68 1.90 -7.23 -4.84
CA ILE A 68 2.89 -6.22 -4.42
C ILE A 68 2.52 -4.84 -5.00
N SER A 69 2.24 -4.78 -6.31
CA SER A 69 1.87 -3.54 -6.98
C SER A 69 0.58 -2.93 -6.42
N ARG A 70 -0.43 -3.76 -6.11
CA ARG A 70 -1.68 -3.34 -5.47
C ARG A 70 -1.44 -2.75 -4.08
N LYS A 71 -0.56 -3.35 -3.27
CA LYS A 71 -0.17 -2.84 -1.95
C LYS A 71 0.54 -1.51 -2.06
N ILE A 72 1.52 -1.37 -2.96
CA ILE A 72 2.25 -0.12 -3.20
C ILE A 72 1.28 0.99 -3.64
N PHE A 73 0.44 0.71 -4.62
CA PHE A 73 -0.55 1.67 -5.12
C PHE A 73 -1.47 2.17 -4.00
N SER A 74 -1.95 1.26 -3.14
CA SER A 74 -2.81 1.61 -1.99
C SER A 74 -2.06 2.40 -0.91
N ALA A 75 -0.81 2.01 -0.60
CA ALA A 75 0.03 2.68 0.39
C ALA A 75 0.31 4.14 0.00
N HIS A 76 0.47 4.45 -1.29
CA HIS A 76 0.60 5.82 -1.78
C HIS A 76 -0.61 6.69 -1.42
N PHE A 77 -1.84 6.17 -1.54
CA PHE A 77 -3.03 6.91 -1.11
C PHE A 77 -3.05 7.15 0.39
N GLY A 78 -2.64 6.16 1.19
CA GLY A 78 -2.47 6.33 2.64
C GLY A 78 -1.48 7.45 2.98
N HIS A 79 -0.34 7.49 2.30
CA HIS A 79 0.66 8.54 2.48
C HIS A 79 0.15 9.92 2.07
N LEU A 80 -0.48 10.03 0.89
CA LEU A 80 -1.10 11.28 0.43
C LEU A 80 -2.19 11.77 1.38
N ALA A 81 -2.99 10.88 1.94
CA ALA A 81 -4.01 11.25 2.92
C ALA A 81 -3.39 11.86 4.18
N VAL A 82 -2.30 11.29 4.71
CA VAL A 82 -1.56 11.87 5.84
C VAL A 82 -0.98 13.25 5.50
N ILE A 83 -0.44 13.43 4.28
CA ILE A 83 0.01 14.75 3.80
C ILE A 83 -1.15 15.75 3.79
N PHE A 84 -2.32 15.37 3.28
CA PHE A 84 -3.47 16.26 3.25
C PHE A 84 -3.98 16.62 4.64
N ILE A 85 -3.98 15.67 5.58
CA ILE A 85 -4.29 15.94 6.99
C ILE A 85 -3.28 16.93 7.56
N TRP A 86 -1.99 16.72 7.34
CA TRP A 86 -0.94 17.63 7.81
C TRP A 86 -1.11 19.04 7.24
N LEU A 87 -1.31 19.17 5.92
CA LEU A 87 -1.59 20.45 5.27
C LEU A 87 -2.86 21.11 5.84
N SER A 88 -3.94 20.34 6.04
CA SER A 88 -5.17 20.86 6.64
C SER A 88 -4.91 21.43 8.04
N GLY A 89 -4.05 20.79 8.84
CA GLY A 89 -3.61 21.29 10.13
C GLY A 89 -2.87 22.61 10.01
N MET A 90 -1.97 22.75 9.03
CA MET A 90 -1.26 24.01 8.76
C MET A 90 -2.22 25.15 8.42
N TYR A 91 -3.20 24.91 7.53
CA TYR A 91 -4.22 25.90 7.20
C TYR A 91 -5.11 26.25 8.39
N PHE A 92 -5.55 25.23 9.14
CA PHE A 92 -6.44 25.44 10.29
C PHE A 92 -5.76 26.26 11.38
N HIS A 93 -4.50 25.97 11.73
CA HIS A 93 -3.73 26.74 12.70
C HIS A 93 -3.41 28.15 12.22
N GLY A 94 -3.30 28.38 10.90
CA GLY A 94 -3.10 29.73 10.35
C GLY A 94 -4.38 30.58 10.31
N ALA A 95 -5.56 29.95 10.31
CA ALA A 95 -6.85 30.63 10.24
C ALA A 95 -7.47 30.93 11.62
N LYS A 96 -7.02 30.25 12.67
CA LYS A 96 -7.48 30.41 14.06
C LYS A 96 -6.45 31.14 14.90
#